data_AF-A0A316AEX1-F1
#
_entry.id   AF-A0A316AEX1-F1
#
_cell.length_a   1.000
_cell.length_b   1.000
_cell.length_c   1.000
_cell.angle_alpha   90.00
_cell.angle_beta   90.00
_cell.angle_gamma   90.00
#
_symmetry.space_group_name_H-M   'P 1'
#
loop_
_entity.id
_entity.type
_entity.pdbx_description
1 polymer ?
#
loop_
_entity_poly.entity_id
_entity_poly.type
_entity_poly.pdbx_seq_one_letter_code
_entity_poly.pdbx_strand_id
1 'polypeptide(L)'
;MDAENDRLDRPDRFEQDQRMGAYDARMLTALRELVAEQSSAEQSSAAPGGAHERARRRWTRNPLLVAAAAAAVVAGGLVVVPTLQAEPAWAVSRDAAGDVDVQVNRFDDAAGLERALEAEGIHADVTFLPDGTWCAPGRYDEDQDRTPSGTSVAIGEGHFGASVPAGGAPEGTTLVITASARSMTDAELRALDEDPGDNVFVDSATTSRVEFLVVAGPVAPCTAEPAPPLDAG
;
A
#
# COMPACT_ATOMS: atom_id res chain seq x y z
N MET A 1 -37.38 -13.93 51.43
CA MET A 1 -36.19 -13.22 51.91
C MET A 1 -34.98 -13.93 51.32
N ASP A 2 -34.37 -13.54 50.21
CA ASP A 2 -34.51 -12.40 49.31
C ASP A 2 -33.85 -12.83 48.00
N ALA A 3 -34.59 -12.79 46.89
CA ALA A 3 -34.08 -13.06 45.54
C ALA A 3 -34.67 -12.02 44.60
N GLU A 4 -34.37 -10.74 44.86
CA GLU A 4 -34.81 -9.64 44.01
C GLU A 4 -33.89 -8.42 44.24
N ASN A 5 -32.68 -8.42 43.65
CA ASN A 5 -32.00 -7.18 43.26
C ASN A 5 -30.73 -7.46 42.44
N ASP A 6 -30.87 -7.67 41.13
CA ASP A 6 -29.74 -7.42 40.22
C ASP A 6 -30.23 -7.05 38.81
N ARG A 7 -31.07 -6.01 38.77
CA ARG A 7 -31.55 -5.38 37.54
C ARG A 7 -30.91 -4.01 37.38
N LEU A 8 -29.57 -3.96 37.47
CA LEU A 8 -28.81 -2.77 37.09
C LEU A 8 -28.81 -2.64 35.56
N ASP A 9 -29.56 -1.65 35.09
CA ASP A 9 -29.09 -0.62 34.15
C ASP A 9 -28.28 -1.13 32.94
N ARG A 10 -28.91 -1.94 32.07
CA ARG A 10 -28.46 -2.05 30.67
C ARG A 10 -29.19 -0.98 29.85
N PRO A 11 -28.48 -0.04 29.22
CA PRO A 11 -29.13 0.91 28.30
C PRO A 11 -29.78 0.14 27.14
N ASP A 12 -30.97 0.58 26.75
CA ASP A 12 -31.76 -0.04 25.68
C ASP A 12 -30.94 -0.05 24.38
N ARG A 13 -30.82 -1.21 23.72
CA ARG A 13 -30.04 -1.39 22.47
C ARG A 13 -30.40 -0.34 21.39
N PHE A 14 -31.65 0.11 21.38
CA PHE A 14 -32.14 1.15 20.47
C PHE A 14 -31.51 2.53 20.69
N GLU A 15 -31.10 2.86 21.91
CA GLU A 15 -30.40 4.12 22.20
C GLU A 15 -28.93 4.04 21.79
N GLN A 16 -28.32 2.86 21.84
CA GLN A 16 -26.95 2.64 21.36
C GLN A 16 -26.88 2.77 19.83
N ASP A 17 -27.83 2.19 19.10
CA ASP A 17 -27.90 2.31 17.63
C ASP A 17 -28.10 3.76 17.19
N GLN A 18 -28.94 4.52 17.90
CA GLN A 18 -29.12 5.95 17.62
C GLN A 18 -27.86 6.77 17.90
N ARG A 19 -27.10 6.43 18.95
CA ARG A 19 -25.82 7.09 19.27
C ARG A 19 -24.74 6.77 18.25
N MET A 20 -24.70 5.54 17.73
CA MET A 20 -23.78 5.14 16.66
C MET A 20 -24.11 5.83 15.34
N GLY A 21 -25.39 5.84 14.93
CA GLY A 21 -25.80 6.53 13.70
C GLY A 21 -25.50 8.03 13.73
N ALA A 22 -25.64 8.68 14.90
CA ALA A 22 -25.24 10.08 15.08
C ALA A 22 -23.71 10.28 15.04
N TYR A 23 -22.92 9.27 15.43
CA TYR A 23 -21.46 9.32 15.31
C TYR A 23 -21.00 9.17 13.86
N ASP A 24 -21.58 8.22 13.14
CA ASP A 24 -21.22 7.96 11.75
C ASP A 24 -21.57 9.17 10.89
N ALA A 25 -22.74 9.78 11.12
CA ALA A 25 -23.15 11.00 10.44
C ALA A 25 -22.18 12.18 10.65
N ARG A 26 -21.69 12.40 11.88
CA ARG A 26 -20.71 13.47 12.16
C ARG A 26 -19.34 13.16 11.54
N MET A 27 -18.91 11.90 11.55
CA MET A 27 -17.63 11.49 10.95
C MET A 27 -17.64 11.62 9.43
N LEU A 28 -18.71 11.15 8.78
CA LEU A 28 -18.88 11.30 7.32
C LEU A 28 -18.97 12.76 6.89
N THR A 29 -19.55 13.63 7.73
CA THR A 29 -19.61 15.07 7.47
C THR A 29 -18.21 15.69 7.55
N ALA A 30 -17.45 15.39 8.59
CA ALA A 30 -16.07 15.87 8.75
C ALA A 30 -15.15 15.39 7.61
N LEU A 31 -15.30 14.13 7.17
CA LEU A 31 -14.54 13.58 6.04
C LEU A 31 -14.86 14.28 4.72
N ARG A 32 -16.14 14.54 4.45
CA ARG A 32 -16.55 15.28 3.24
C ARG A 32 -16.03 16.71 3.23
N GLU A 33 -15.98 17.35 4.39
CA GLU A 33 -15.42 18.69 4.55
C GLU A 33 -13.92 18.71 4.24
N LEU A 34 -13.14 17.77 4.80
CA LEU A 34 -11.71 17.64 4.50
C LEU A 34 -11.43 17.37 3.02
N VAL A 35 -12.25 16.54 2.36
CA VAL A 35 -12.13 16.27 0.92
C VAL A 35 -12.49 17.52 0.09
N ALA A 36 -13.50 18.29 0.51
CA ALA A 36 -13.85 19.55 -0.14
C ALA A 36 -12.74 20.61 -0.01
N GLU A 37 -12.04 20.64 1.13
CA GLU A 37 -10.88 21.50 1.35
C GLU A 37 -9.68 21.11 0.48
N GLN A 38 -9.33 19.82 0.41
CA GLN A 38 -8.26 19.34 -0.47
C GLN A 38 -8.54 19.64 -1.94
N SER A 39 -9.73 19.30 -2.42
CA SER A 39 -10.13 19.55 -3.82
C SER A 39 -10.13 21.05 -4.17
N SER A 40 -10.44 21.92 -3.22
CA SER A 40 -10.37 23.38 -3.40
C SER A 40 -8.93 23.90 -3.38
N ALA A 41 -8.07 23.35 -2.52
CA ALA A 41 -6.65 23.69 -2.47
C ALA A 41 -5.91 23.25 -3.75
N GLU A 42 -6.23 22.07 -4.27
CA GLU A 42 -5.70 21.57 -5.55
C GLU A 42 -6.18 22.40 -6.74
N GLN A 43 -7.45 22.80 -6.76
CA GLN A 43 -8.01 23.67 -7.81
C GLN A 43 -7.46 25.11 -7.74
N SER A 44 -7.20 25.63 -6.54
CA SER A 44 -6.68 26.98 -6.36
C SER A 44 -5.16 27.08 -6.64
N SER A 45 -4.45 25.95 -6.68
CA SER A 45 -3.04 25.88 -7.07
C SER A 45 -2.84 25.87 -8.60
N ALA A 46 -3.91 25.65 -9.38
CA ALA A 46 -3.91 25.66 -10.84
C ALA A 46 -4.19 27.04 -11.45
N ALA A 47 -3.49 28.09 -11.00
CA ALA A 47 -3.55 29.43 -11.61
C ALA A 47 -2.19 29.82 -12.23
N PRO A 48 -2.08 30.03 -13.57
CA PRO A 48 -0.85 30.54 -14.17
C PRO A 48 -0.78 32.07 -13.99
N GLY A 49 0.21 32.52 -13.24
CA GLY A 49 0.63 33.93 -13.19
C GLY A 49 1.43 34.32 -14.43
N GLY A 50 1.15 35.51 -14.98
CA GLY A 50 1.94 36.10 -16.05
C GLY A 50 1.44 37.48 -16.46
N ALA A 51 1.97 38.52 -15.83
CA ALA A 51 1.69 39.91 -16.17
C ALA A 51 2.99 40.70 -16.42
N HIS A 52 3.55 40.65 -17.63
CA HIS A 52 4.40 41.68 -18.27
C HIS A 52 4.32 41.33 -19.78
N GLU A 53 3.86 42.16 -20.73
CA GLU A 53 4.39 43.46 -21.14
C GLU A 53 3.35 44.15 -22.05
N ARG A 54 2.91 45.37 -21.70
CA ARG A 54 2.11 46.22 -22.59
C ARG A 54 3.03 47.20 -23.30
N ALA A 55 3.50 46.83 -24.49
CA ALA A 55 4.08 47.79 -25.43
C ALA A 55 3.38 47.67 -26.79
N ARG A 56 2.73 48.77 -27.16
CA ARG A 56 1.88 48.93 -28.33
C ARG A 56 2.67 48.72 -29.62
N ARG A 57 2.23 47.81 -30.50
CA ARG A 57 2.23 48.10 -31.94
C ARG A 57 1.18 47.31 -32.71
N ARG A 58 0.26 48.10 -33.24
CA ARG A 58 -0.85 47.80 -34.15
C ARG A 58 -0.32 47.15 -35.45
N TRP A 59 -0.66 45.88 -35.71
CA TRP A 59 -0.76 45.35 -37.06
C TRP A 59 -1.72 44.15 -37.10
N THR A 60 -2.47 44.11 -38.18
CA THR A 60 -3.71 43.40 -38.49
C THR A 60 -3.60 41.89 -38.76
N ARG A 61 -4.69 41.17 -38.43
CA ARG A 61 -5.26 39.96 -39.09
C ARG A 61 -4.48 38.63 -38.99
N ASN A 62 -4.92 37.75 -38.09
CA ASN A 62 -5.32 36.34 -38.34
C ASN A 62 -5.49 35.57 -37.01
N PRO A 63 -6.64 34.92 -36.72
CA PRO A 63 -6.79 34.07 -35.54
C PRO A 63 -6.77 32.59 -35.94
N LEU A 64 -5.64 31.91 -35.77
CA LEU A 64 -5.59 30.45 -35.60
C LEU A 64 -4.54 30.12 -34.53
N LEU A 65 -5.07 30.15 -33.32
CA LEU A 65 -4.77 29.38 -32.11
C LEU A 65 -3.49 28.50 -32.05
N VAL A 66 -2.68 28.86 -31.03
CA VAL A 66 -2.04 28.01 -30.00
C VAL A 66 -0.91 27.09 -30.50
N ALA A 67 0.35 27.55 -30.52
CA ALA A 67 1.30 27.72 -29.40
C ALA A 67 1.87 26.38 -28.87
N ALA A 68 3.08 26.08 -29.34
CA ALA A 68 4.01 25.11 -28.78
C ALA A 68 4.81 25.72 -27.61
N ALA A 69 5.19 24.92 -26.62
CA ALA A 69 6.40 25.07 -25.81
C ALA A 69 6.60 23.73 -25.05
N ALA A 70 7.53 22.86 -25.46
CA ALA A 70 8.97 22.89 -25.17
C ALA A 70 9.30 22.67 -23.69
N ALA A 71 9.98 21.54 -23.44
CA ALA A 71 10.40 21.01 -22.16
C ALA A 71 11.35 21.91 -21.37
N ALA A 72 11.27 21.82 -20.04
CA ALA A 72 12.37 22.14 -19.13
C ALA A 72 12.55 20.96 -18.16
N VAL A 73 13.65 20.23 -18.34
CA VAL A 73 14.14 19.16 -17.44
C VAL A 73 14.93 19.84 -16.32
N VAL A 74 14.52 19.66 -15.07
CA VAL A 74 15.35 19.94 -13.88
C VAL A 74 15.11 18.85 -12.83
N ALA A 75 16.12 17.97 -12.73
CA ALA A 75 16.54 17.10 -11.62
C ALA A 75 15.48 16.41 -10.73
N GLY A 76 15.38 15.08 -10.89
CA GLY A 76 15.30 14.17 -9.74
C GLY A 76 13.93 13.60 -9.33
N GLY A 77 12.87 13.76 -10.12
CA GLY A 77 11.61 13.07 -9.87
C GLY A 77 10.90 12.83 -11.19
N LEU A 78 10.74 11.58 -11.57
CA LEU A 78 9.82 11.22 -12.65
C LEU A 78 8.41 11.48 -12.12
N VAL A 79 7.90 12.70 -12.31
CA VAL A 79 6.47 12.98 -12.14
C VAL A 79 5.77 12.25 -13.29
N VAL A 80 5.32 11.04 -13.00
CA VAL A 80 4.40 10.33 -13.88
C VAL A 80 3.11 11.13 -13.85
N VAL A 81 2.88 11.94 -14.88
CA VAL A 81 1.56 12.47 -15.20
C VAL A 81 0.62 11.25 -15.25
N PRO A 82 -0.54 11.26 -14.56
CA PRO A 82 -1.45 10.13 -14.61
C PRO A 82 -2.12 10.10 -15.99
N THR A 83 -1.41 9.56 -16.97
CA THR A 83 -2.05 8.87 -18.07
C THR A 83 -2.83 7.71 -17.46
N LEU A 84 -4.06 7.45 -17.91
CA LEU A 84 -4.87 6.27 -17.56
C LEU A 84 -4.12 4.97 -17.94
N GLN A 85 -3.05 4.67 -17.21
CA GLN A 85 -2.23 3.50 -17.34
C GLN A 85 -2.51 2.64 -16.12
N ALA A 86 -2.62 1.33 -16.35
CA ALA A 86 -2.77 0.35 -15.28
C ALA A 86 -1.75 0.62 -14.16
N GLU A 87 -2.19 0.48 -12.91
CA GLU A 87 -1.30 0.68 -11.76
C GLU A 87 -0.05 -0.20 -11.90
N PRO A 88 1.14 0.37 -11.59
CA PRO A 88 2.39 -0.36 -11.70
C PRO A 88 2.37 -1.55 -10.73
N ALA A 89 3.09 -2.63 -11.09
CA ALA A 89 3.17 -3.84 -10.27
C ALA A 89 3.73 -3.53 -8.87
N TRP A 90 4.56 -2.50 -8.76
CA TRP A 90 5.11 -2.03 -7.51
C TRP A 90 5.47 -0.54 -7.59
N ALA A 91 5.70 0.07 -6.44
CA ALA A 91 6.27 1.40 -6.29
C ALA A 91 7.29 1.38 -5.14
N VAL A 92 8.38 2.12 -5.31
CA VAL A 92 9.37 2.37 -4.25
C VAL A 92 9.54 3.88 -4.14
N SER A 93 9.48 4.41 -2.93
CA SER A 93 9.69 5.84 -2.67
C SER A 93 10.43 6.04 -1.37
N ARG A 94 11.23 7.11 -1.31
CA ARG A 94 11.82 7.59 -0.07
C ARG A 94 11.05 8.80 0.45
N ASP A 95 10.68 8.76 1.71
CA ASP A 95 10.00 9.88 2.35
C ASP A 95 10.99 10.96 2.87
N ALA A 96 10.47 11.99 3.52
CA ALA A 96 11.29 13.07 4.07
C ALA A 96 12.07 12.67 5.34
N ALA A 97 11.63 11.62 6.05
CA ALA A 97 12.35 11.06 7.19
C ALA A 97 13.52 10.16 6.74
N GLY A 98 13.52 9.75 5.47
CA GLY A 98 14.52 8.89 4.87
C GLY A 98 14.11 7.41 4.84
N ASP A 99 12.88 7.12 5.24
CA ASP A 99 12.29 5.78 5.21
C ASP A 99 12.00 5.41 3.75
N VAL A 100 12.20 4.14 3.41
CA VAL A 100 11.94 3.61 2.06
C VAL A 100 10.65 2.80 2.11
N ASP A 101 9.62 3.35 1.50
CA ASP A 101 8.32 2.72 1.34
C ASP A 101 8.30 1.87 0.08
N VAL A 102 7.80 0.65 0.22
CA VAL A 102 7.63 -0.34 -0.82
C VAL A 102 6.15 -0.68 -0.90
N GLN A 103 5.56 -0.51 -2.06
CA GLN A 103 4.21 -0.96 -2.34
C GLN A 103 4.27 -2.00 -3.45
N VAL A 104 3.71 -3.18 -3.24
CA VAL A 104 3.55 -4.22 -4.26
C VAL A 104 2.06 -4.42 -4.50
N ASN A 105 1.63 -4.14 -5.73
CA ASN A 105 0.24 -4.25 -6.17
C ASN A 105 0.02 -5.53 -6.99
N ARG A 106 1.10 -6.06 -7.61
CA ARG A 106 1.08 -7.30 -8.39
C ARG A 106 2.38 -8.06 -8.26
N PHE A 107 2.28 -9.38 -8.19
CA PHE A 107 3.39 -10.30 -7.98
C PHE A 107 4.06 -10.79 -9.28
N ASP A 108 4.24 -9.91 -10.27
CA ASP A 108 4.72 -10.28 -11.61
C ASP A 108 6.07 -9.66 -12.05
N ASP A 109 6.66 -8.77 -11.25
CA ASP A 109 7.91 -8.07 -11.61
C ASP A 109 8.91 -7.94 -10.45
N ALA A 110 9.41 -9.08 -9.96
CA ALA A 110 10.40 -9.12 -8.87
C ALA A 110 11.72 -8.40 -9.25
N ALA A 111 12.24 -8.68 -10.44
CA ALA A 111 13.49 -8.08 -10.91
C ALA A 111 13.39 -6.56 -11.15
N GLY A 112 12.19 -6.04 -11.43
CA GLY A 112 11.94 -4.60 -11.44
C GLY A 112 12.04 -3.99 -10.05
N LEU A 113 11.40 -4.62 -9.07
CA LEU A 113 11.41 -4.16 -7.68
C LEU A 113 12.83 -4.17 -7.09
N GLU A 114 13.61 -5.24 -7.32
CA GLU A 114 15.02 -5.32 -6.89
C GLU A 114 15.84 -4.13 -7.40
N ARG A 115 15.71 -3.80 -8.69
CA ARG A 115 16.44 -2.68 -9.29
C ARG A 115 16.01 -1.33 -8.72
N ALA A 116 14.75 -1.17 -8.35
CA ALA A 116 14.27 0.06 -7.74
C ALA A 116 14.76 0.21 -6.29
N LEU A 117 14.78 -0.88 -5.53
CA LEU A 117 15.37 -0.90 -4.18
C LEU A 117 16.87 -0.62 -4.23
N GLU A 118 17.58 -1.20 -5.19
CA GLU A 118 19.02 -0.94 -5.39
C GLU A 118 19.28 0.53 -5.77
N ALA A 119 18.39 1.17 -6.53
CA ALA A 119 18.48 2.60 -6.83
C ALA A 119 18.32 3.48 -5.57
N GLU A 120 17.63 2.96 -4.55
CA GLU A 120 17.53 3.55 -3.21
C GLU A 120 18.66 3.10 -2.26
N GLY A 121 19.67 2.39 -2.78
CA GLY A 121 20.81 1.90 -1.99
C GLY A 121 20.48 0.71 -1.09
N ILE A 122 19.37 0.01 -1.34
CA ILE A 122 18.97 -1.20 -0.62
C ILE A 122 19.26 -2.41 -1.50
N HIS A 123 20.17 -3.26 -1.05
CA HIS A 123 20.38 -4.56 -1.67
C HIS A 123 19.23 -5.50 -1.28
N ALA A 124 18.55 -6.09 -2.27
CA ALA A 124 17.36 -6.91 -2.03
C ALA A 124 17.37 -8.21 -2.83
N ASP A 125 16.81 -9.26 -2.23
CA ASP A 125 16.41 -10.52 -2.88
C ASP A 125 14.88 -10.56 -2.87
N VAL A 126 14.27 -10.42 -4.04
CA VAL A 126 12.82 -10.42 -4.21
C VAL A 126 12.41 -11.68 -4.95
N THR A 127 11.56 -12.50 -4.33
CA THR A 127 10.99 -13.67 -4.97
C THR A 127 9.47 -13.65 -4.88
N PHE A 128 8.81 -13.49 -6.03
CA PHE A 128 7.39 -13.74 -6.15
C PHE A 128 7.14 -15.20 -6.53
N LEU A 129 6.32 -15.86 -5.72
CA LEU A 129 6.15 -17.30 -5.70
C LEU A 129 4.77 -17.70 -6.22
N PRO A 130 4.66 -18.88 -6.85
CA PRO A 130 3.36 -19.46 -7.19
C PRO A 130 2.44 -19.58 -5.97
N ASP A 131 1.14 -19.52 -6.23
CA ASP A 131 0.07 -19.66 -5.25
C ASP A 131 0.29 -20.84 -4.30
N GLY A 132 0.22 -20.57 -2.98
CA GLY A 132 0.33 -21.60 -1.95
C GLY A 132 1.74 -22.20 -1.80
N THR A 133 2.77 -21.55 -2.33
CA THR A 133 4.17 -21.94 -2.13
C THR A 133 4.92 -20.94 -1.26
N TRP A 134 6.04 -21.40 -0.70
CA TRP A 134 6.99 -20.62 0.09
C TRP A 134 8.42 -21.05 -0.25
N CYS A 135 9.41 -20.27 0.17
CA CYS A 135 10.79 -20.68 0.01
C CYS A 135 11.20 -21.72 1.05
N ALA A 136 11.87 -22.79 0.61
CA ALA A 136 12.50 -23.75 1.50
C ALA A 136 13.44 -23.04 2.51
N PRO A 137 13.52 -23.51 3.76
CA PRO A 137 14.36 -22.90 4.79
C PRO A 137 15.86 -23.04 4.47
N GLY A 138 16.69 -22.29 5.19
CA GLY A 138 18.15 -22.32 5.03
C GLY A 138 18.69 -21.52 3.85
N ARG A 139 17.91 -20.55 3.33
CA ARG A 139 18.39 -19.60 2.31
C ARG A 139 19.37 -18.57 2.86
N TYR A 140 19.28 -18.31 4.16
CA TYR A 140 20.07 -17.36 4.91
C TYR A 140 20.25 -17.91 6.33
N ASP A 141 21.11 -17.26 7.11
CA ASP A 141 21.28 -17.61 8.52
C ASP A 141 20.10 -17.05 9.33
N GLU A 142 19.17 -17.92 9.71
CA GLU A 142 17.95 -17.57 10.46
C GLU A 142 18.28 -16.99 11.84
N ASP A 143 19.41 -17.35 12.47
CA ASP A 143 19.84 -16.77 13.74
C ASP A 143 20.29 -15.29 13.60
N GLN A 144 20.48 -14.84 12.36
CA GLN A 144 20.91 -13.49 12.01
C GLN A 144 19.86 -12.70 11.23
N ASP A 145 18.65 -13.25 11.08
CA ASP A 145 17.54 -12.47 10.58
C ASP A 145 17.19 -11.35 11.58
N ARG A 146 16.87 -10.18 11.04
CA ARG A 146 16.41 -9.05 11.84
C ARG A 146 15.32 -8.34 11.07
N THR A 147 14.17 -8.16 11.70
CA THR A 147 13.23 -7.13 11.28
C THR A 147 13.68 -5.82 11.92
N PRO A 148 14.11 -4.79 11.15
CA PRO A 148 14.53 -3.53 11.73
C PRO A 148 13.40 -2.92 12.57
N SER A 149 13.73 -2.39 13.75
CA SER A 149 12.76 -1.72 14.62
C SER A 149 12.07 -0.57 13.88
N GLY A 150 10.74 -0.56 13.87
CA GLY A 150 9.95 0.43 13.14
C GLY A 150 9.54 -0.01 11.72
N THR A 151 10.01 -1.16 11.24
CA THR A 151 9.48 -1.77 10.03
C THR A 151 7.99 -2.04 10.20
N SER A 152 7.20 -1.60 9.23
CA SER A 152 5.77 -1.92 9.17
C SER A 152 5.49 -2.70 7.91
N VAL A 153 4.56 -3.67 8.00
CA VAL A 153 4.06 -4.45 6.86
C VAL A 153 2.54 -4.41 6.94
N ALA A 154 1.92 -3.96 5.85
CA ALA A 154 0.48 -3.97 5.66
C ALA A 154 0.15 -4.95 4.53
N ILE A 155 -0.71 -5.93 4.80
CA ILE A 155 -1.14 -6.92 3.81
C ILE A 155 -2.60 -6.66 3.51
N GLY A 156 -2.90 -6.46 2.23
CA GLY A 156 -4.25 -6.34 1.71
C GLY A 156 -4.58 -7.43 0.70
N GLU A 157 -5.72 -7.30 0.06
CA GLU A 157 -6.17 -8.27 -0.94
C GLU A 157 -5.27 -8.24 -2.18
N GLY A 158 -4.40 -9.25 -2.31
CA GLY A 158 -3.48 -9.37 -3.45
C GLY A 158 -2.39 -8.29 -3.52
N HIS A 159 -2.20 -7.51 -2.47
CA HIS A 159 -1.17 -6.47 -2.40
C HIS A 159 -0.55 -6.42 -1.00
N PHE A 160 0.68 -5.91 -0.91
CA PHE A 160 1.27 -5.58 0.38
C PHE A 160 2.09 -4.29 0.28
N GLY A 161 2.09 -3.54 1.37
CA GLY A 161 2.98 -2.40 1.59
C GLY A 161 3.94 -2.71 2.72
N ALA A 162 5.17 -2.22 2.63
CA ALA A 162 6.13 -2.29 3.70
C ALA A 162 6.96 -1.00 3.75
N SER A 163 7.40 -0.61 4.94
CA SER A 163 8.28 0.55 5.12
C SER A 163 9.55 0.12 5.83
N VAL A 164 10.69 0.43 5.23
CA VAL A 164 12.02 0.20 5.80
C VAL A 164 12.50 1.52 6.40
N PRO A 165 12.70 1.60 7.72
CA PRO A 165 13.18 2.83 8.34
C PRO A 165 14.57 3.20 7.82
N ALA A 166 14.90 4.49 7.83
CA ALA A 166 16.22 4.99 7.44
C ALA A 166 17.35 4.24 8.19
N GLY A 167 18.28 3.63 7.45
CA GLY A 167 19.37 2.81 8.02
C GLY A 167 18.94 1.40 8.46
N GLY A 168 17.69 1.00 8.19
CA GLY A 168 17.17 -0.34 8.47
C GLY A 168 17.75 -1.43 7.58
N ALA A 169 18.36 -1.08 6.45
CA ALA A 169 19.14 -1.99 5.61
C ALA A 169 20.59 -1.49 5.49
N PRO A 170 21.47 -1.80 6.47
CA PRO A 170 22.88 -1.41 6.43
C PRO A 170 23.65 -2.08 5.30
N GLU A 171 24.84 -1.57 4.99
CA GLU A 171 25.75 -2.23 4.06
C GLU A 171 26.09 -3.65 4.54
N GLY A 172 26.17 -4.58 3.58
CA GLY A 172 26.42 -6.00 3.87
C GLY A 172 25.20 -6.78 4.37
N THR A 173 24.00 -6.17 4.36
CA THR A 173 22.73 -6.86 4.55
C THR A 173 21.97 -7.00 3.25
N THR A 174 21.03 -7.96 3.21
CA THR A 174 20.10 -8.16 2.11
C THR A 174 18.67 -8.05 2.64
N LEU A 175 17.84 -7.21 2.02
CA LEU A 175 16.41 -7.18 2.26
C LEU A 175 15.76 -8.36 1.52
N VAL A 176 15.20 -9.30 2.26
CA VAL A 176 14.47 -10.44 1.69
C VAL A 176 13.00 -10.09 1.61
N ILE A 177 12.44 -10.20 0.41
CA ILE A 177 11.01 -10.07 0.15
C ILE A 177 10.57 -11.35 -0.56
N THR A 178 9.83 -12.21 0.15
CA THR A 178 9.15 -13.34 -0.50
C THR A 178 7.66 -13.16 -0.37
N ALA A 179 6.94 -13.32 -1.48
CA ALA A 179 5.49 -13.17 -1.47
C ALA A 179 4.80 -14.18 -2.39
N SER A 180 3.74 -14.79 -1.89
CA SER A 180 2.75 -15.51 -2.67
C SER A 180 1.36 -15.05 -2.26
N ALA A 181 0.44 -15.03 -3.21
CA ALA A 181 -0.97 -14.80 -2.96
C ALA A 181 -1.78 -15.85 -3.71
N ARG A 182 -2.87 -16.32 -3.13
CA ARG A 182 -3.83 -17.19 -3.79
C ARG A 182 -5.23 -16.67 -3.56
N SER A 183 -6.02 -16.57 -4.62
CA SER A 183 -7.45 -16.35 -4.49
C SER A 183 -8.11 -17.63 -3.99
N MET A 184 -8.95 -17.54 -2.97
CA MET A 184 -9.73 -18.67 -2.51
C MET A 184 -10.81 -19.03 -3.53
N THR A 185 -11.09 -20.32 -3.66
CA THR A 185 -12.18 -20.82 -4.51
C THR A 185 -13.52 -20.58 -3.83
N ASP A 186 -14.61 -20.54 -4.63
CA ASP A 186 -15.98 -20.46 -4.08
C ASP A 186 -16.29 -21.57 -3.06
N ALA A 187 -15.68 -22.75 -3.22
CA ALA A 187 -15.87 -23.86 -2.29
C ALA A 187 -15.17 -23.60 -0.94
N GLU A 188 -13.96 -23.05 -0.96
CA GLU A 188 -13.23 -22.67 0.26
C GLU A 188 -13.88 -21.47 0.95
N LEU A 189 -14.37 -20.49 0.18
CA LEU A 189 -15.15 -19.36 0.71
C LEU A 189 -16.41 -19.82 1.46
N ARG A 190 -17.19 -20.73 0.85
CA ARG A 190 -18.38 -21.30 1.50
C ARG A 190 -18.07 -22.10 2.76
N ALA A 191 -16.89 -22.71 2.87
CA ALA A 191 -16.47 -23.45 4.06
C ALA A 191 -16.08 -22.52 5.22
N LEU A 192 -15.62 -21.30 4.95
CA LEU A 192 -15.41 -20.27 5.99
C LEU A 192 -16.74 -19.64 6.46
N ASP A 193 -17.78 -19.73 5.63
CA ASP A 193 -19.10 -19.14 5.82
C ASP A 193 -20.07 -20.08 6.58
N GLU A 194 -19.57 -20.98 7.44
CA GLU A 194 -20.44 -21.89 8.21
C GLU A 194 -21.15 -21.23 9.41
N ASP A 195 -20.95 -19.92 9.69
CA ASP A 195 -21.81 -19.11 10.58
C ASP A 195 -21.74 -17.57 10.35
N PRO A 196 -21.98 -17.03 9.14
CA PRO A 196 -22.26 -15.61 8.99
C PRO A 196 -23.61 -15.33 9.64
N GLY A 197 -23.63 -14.48 10.67
CA GLY A 197 -24.89 -13.87 11.10
C GLY A 197 -25.62 -13.23 9.91
N ASP A 198 -26.93 -13.04 10.02
CA ASP A 198 -27.75 -12.44 8.97
C ASP A 198 -27.04 -11.22 8.34
N ASN A 199 -26.75 -11.29 7.04
CA ASN A 199 -26.14 -10.25 6.17
C ASN A 199 -24.61 -10.11 6.14
N VAL A 200 -23.83 -11.13 6.54
CA VAL A 200 -22.38 -11.16 6.24
C VAL A 200 -22.15 -12.00 4.98
N PHE A 201 -21.44 -11.44 4.00
CA PHE A 201 -21.05 -12.12 2.77
C PHE A 201 -19.54 -11.92 2.56
N VAL A 202 -18.79 -13.02 2.45
CA VAL A 202 -17.40 -12.98 1.99
C VAL A 202 -17.43 -13.24 0.47
N ASP A 203 -17.26 -12.20 -0.34
CA ASP A 203 -17.34 -12.30 -1.81
C ASP A 203 -16.02 -12.75 -2.47
N SER A 204 -14.91 -12.56 -1.75
CA SER A 204 -13.57 -12.91 -2.16
C SER A 204 -12.67 -12.92 -0.92
N ALA A 205 -11.73 -13.86 -0.90
CA ALA A 205 -10.70 -13.91 0.13
C ALA A 205 -9.41 -14.30 -0.57
N THR A 206 -8.37 -13.51 -0.36
CA THR A 206 -7.03 -13.81 -0.84
C THR A 206 -6.21 -14.27 0.37
N THR A 207 -5.63 -15.47 0.30
CA THR A 207 -4.61 -15.88 1.27
C THR A 207 -3.27 -15.41 0.75
N SER A 208 -2.65 -14.48 1.47
CA SER A 208 -1.31 -13.97 1.15
C SER A 208 -0.30 -14.48 2.18
N ARG A 209 0.88 -14.87 1.72
CA ARG A 209 2.05 -15.11 2.58
C ARG A 209 3.14 -14.15 2.15
N VAL A 210 3.61 -13.33 3.09
CA VAL A 210 4.65 -12.32 2.85
C VAL A 210 5.71 -12.50 3.93
N GLU A 211 6.95 -12.62 3.48
CA GLU A 211 8.15 -12.54 4.31
C GLU A 211 8.86 -11.23 3.94
N PHE A 212 9.13 -10.42 4.96
CA PHE A 212 9.79 -9.14 4.80
C PHE A 212 10.77 -8.94 5.96
N LEU A 213 12.06 -9.14 5.69
CA LEU A 213 13.10 -9.14 6.73
C LEU A 213 14.46 -8.76 6.16
N VAL A 214 15.37 -8.35 7.03
CA VAL A 214 16.75 -8.01 6.66
C VAL A 214 17.69 -9.05 7.23
N VAL A 215 18.54 -9.63 6.38
CA VAL A 215 19.50 -10.67 6.78
C VAL A 215 20.93 -10.22 6.54
N ALA A 216 21.86 -10.78 7.31
CA ALA A 216 23.28 -10.55 7.09
C ALA A 216 23.79 -11.35 5.88
N GLY A 217 24.52 -10.68 4.98
CA GLY A 217 25.21 -11.32 3.88
C GLY A 217 24.29 -11.78 2.73
N PRO A 218 24.81 -12.65 1.83
CA PRO A 218 24.12 -13.08 0.64
C PRO A 218 23.01 -14.09 0.95
N VAL A 219 21.98 -14.10 0.11
CA VAL A 219 20.84 -15.01 0.19
C VAL A 219 20.96 -16.06 -0.92
N ALA A 220 20.77 -17.33 -0.58
CA ALA A 220 20.74 -18.41 -1.57
C ALA A 220 19.45 -18.37 -2.40
N PRO A 221 19.44 -18.88 -3.65
CA PRO A 221 18.25 -18.89 -4.49
C PRO A 221 17.06 -19.60 -3.81
N CYS A 222 15.85 -19.09 -4.05
CA CYS A 222 14.65 -19.73 -3.52
C CYS A 222 14.34 -21.05 -4.25
N THR A 223 14.14 -22.11 -3.46
CA THR A 223 13.48 -23.33 -3.94
C THR A 223 12.05 -23.31 -3.42
N ALA A 224 11.07 -23.22 -4.33
CA ALA A 224 9.67 -23.17 -3.94
C ALA A 224 9.18 -24.53 -3.45
N GLU A 225 8.56 -24.55 -2.27
CA GLU A 225 7.93 -25.72 -1.67
C GLU A 225 6.46 -25.43 -1.34
N PRO A 226 5.59 -26.44 -1.22
CA PRO A 226 4.24 -26.25 -0.71
C PRO A 226 4.25 -25.61 0.69
N ALA A 227 3.42 -24.60 0.89
CA ALA A 227 3.25 -23.96 2.18
C ALA A 227 2.80 -24.98 3.25
N PRO A 228 3.44 -25.02 4.44
CA PRO A 228 2.85 -25.74 5.57
C PRO A 228 1.46 -25.19 5.91
N PRO A 229 0.55 -26.04 6.43
CA PRO A 229 -0.76 -25.62 6.92
C PRO A 229 -0.62 -24.48 7.94
N LEU A 230 -1.58 -23.56 7.95
CA LEU A 230 -1.55 -22.38 8.84
C LEU A 230 -1.59 -22.75 10.34
N ASP A 231 -1.88 -24.00 10.67
CA ASP A 231 -2.08 -24.48 12.05
C ASP A 231 -0.82 -25.12 12.68
N ALA A 232 0.33 -25.07 12.01
CA ALA A 232 1.54 -25.78 12.42
C ALA A 232 2.54 -24.93 13.27
N GLY A 233 2.07 -23.84 13.90
CA GLY A 233 2.86 -22.97 14.78
C GLY A 233 2.70 -23.28 16.26
#